data_AF-A3ZT24-F1
#
_entry.id   AF-A3ZT24-F1
#
_cell.length_a   1.000
_cell.length_b   1.000
_cell.length_c   1.000
_cell.angle_alpha   90.00
_cell.angle_beta   90.00
_cell.angle_gamma   90.00
#
_symmetry.space_group_name_H-M   'P 1'
#
loop_
_entity.id
_entity.type
_entity.pdbx_description
1 polymer ?
#
loop_
_entity_poly.entity_id
_entity_poly.type
_entity_poly.pdbx_seq_one_letter_code
_entity_poly.pdbx_strand_id
1 'polypeptide(L)'
;MTMRFRKLIAVSAFFTVVIFLTPPLFAQKLFGGGGGGGGGGNAWGNNGGKNNSGLEKAIVGGIFGAIEQGIRASSHNDHHDHHDHHDHHDHHDHYNHHDRHGHYNTRPYYPQWSNNNYQQYYSPPNPAPVKAAPAPPKIVTPAKNKAPVKIVAAKKNTVLNPNVIRGLSLADIDRANEKLRDQQDEKLDDIEDDLEEALPPSDTDLITQMDAAGIQDPTIQKQILDAKNKGDSAQTQILFNTNADPAHKGEAADLAKKIDLQNDLIDLREENRDGKLSQRDIDRFKDKSKGLLPPGPKRDDLLADFDDMSKTAEVQDLLDNAVPNPGMSGLGGGSVTVIYNPNLPEGSVINLGNGSMMVGTGGAGDLYISSSSLAAAMGLPVAVSQPVPESDGKIPTSGVVLRNGSDNGAEIAYVINDKYDYLMKSGHLQTLGEGKWVVRYDRGGSFGEAKYTLTTGTYEFTPTDSGWALFAKKFDIKIDNSGNPNEFQYVVNNVSAVVGPYSVKTHHSAYPLEVRFDRGDGKGEERKVLNGGTFLVAVSPGDNLWDLYSNDGIPVLAGDRSGGINLFGN
;
A
#
# COMPACT_ATOMS: atom_id res chain seq x y z
N MET A 1 -39.99 -43.32 17.19
CA MET A 1 -39.54 -44.03 18.40
C MET A 1 -38.05 -43.76 18.56
N THR A 2 -37.70 -42.99 19.58
CA THR A 2 -36.34 -42.52 19.89
C THR A 2 -35.49 -43.63 20.50
N MET A 3 -34.27 -43.83 19.99
CA MET A 3 -33.15 -44.33 20.80
C MET A 3 -31.90 -43.49 20.52
N ARG A 4 -31.56 -42.65 21.50
CA ARG A 4 -30.27 -41.96 21.62
C ARG A 4 -29.29 -42.93 22.27
N PHE A 5 -28.15 -43.20 21.63
CA PHE A 5 -27.02 -43.84 22.30
C PHE A 5 -25.97 -42.78 22.65
N ARG A 6 -25.86 -42.49 23.95
CA ARG A 6 -24.66 -41.87 24.54
C ARG A 6 -23.69 -42.99 24.86
N LYS A 7 -22.43 -42.89 24.44
CA LYS A 7 -21.32 -43.62 25.07
C LYS A 7 -20.28 -42.63 25.59
N LEU A 8 -20.19 -42.65 26.91
CA LEU A 8 -19.18 -42.07 27.76
C LEU A 8 -17.95 -42.99 27.69
N ILE A 9 -16.76 -42.47 27.38
CA ILE A 9 -15.50 -43.16 27.67
C ILE A 9 -14.66 -42.22 28.54
N ALA A 10 -14.49 -42.62 29.79
CA ALA A 10 -13.54 -42.05 30.71
C ALA A 10 -12.22 -42.82 30.56
N VAL A 11 -11.12 -42.10 30.29
CA VAL A 11 -9.77 -42.59 30.56
C VAL A 11 -9.02 -41.49 31.29
N SER A 12 -8.74 -41.76 32.55
CA SER A 12 -7.89 -40.98 33.44
C SER A 12 -6.48 -41.53 33.33
N ALA A 13 -5.50 -40.68 32.98
CA ALA A 13 -4.09 -40.97 33.17
C ALA A 13 -3.36 -39.72 33.65
N PHE A 14 -2.88 -39.82 34.89
CA PHE A 14 -2.06 -38.88 35.63
C PHE A 14 -0.72 -38.62 34.94
N PHE A 15 -0.32 -37.36 34.77
CA PHE A 15 1.07 -36.92 34.92
C PHE A 15 1.08 -35.44 35.34
N THR A 16 1.50 -35.19 36.59
CA THR A 16 1.79 -33.84 37.08
C THR A 16 3.26 -33.79 37.44
N VAL A 17 4.04 -33.02 36.68
CA VAL A 17 5.40 -32.60 37.06
C VAL A 17 5.27 -31.16 37.57
N VAL A 18 5.61 -30.98 38.85
CA VAL A 18 5.72 -29.70 39.53
C VAL A 18 7.19 -29.29 39.55
N ILE A 19 7.55 -28.16 38.93
CA ILE A 19 8.72 -27.37 39.33
C ILE A 19 8.36 -25.87 39.30
N PHE A 20 8.74 -25.22 40.39
CA PHE A 20 8.58 -23.82 40.81
C PHE A 20 9.20 -22.79 39.84
N LEU A 21 8.63 -21.57 39.81
CA LEU A 21 9.31 -20.31 40.19
C LEU A 21 8.38 -19.08 40.03
N THR A 22 7.95 -18.50 41.15
CA THR A 22 7.52 -17.09 41.29
C THR A 22 8.72 -16.22 41.70
N PRO A 23 8.75 -14.92 41.35
CA PRO A 23 8.40 -13.88 42.34
C PRO A 23 7.77 -12.60 41.69
N PRO A 24 7.57 -11.49 42.42
CA PRO A 24 6.51 -11.30 43.41
C PRO A 24 5.54 -10.14 43.06
N LEU A 25 4.39 -10.18 43.72
CA LEU A 25 3.41 -9.11 43.86
C LEU A 25 4.02 -7.86 44.51
N PHE A 26 3.81 -6.69 43.89
CA PHE A 26 3.73 -5.42 44.61
C PHE A 26 2.26 -5.11 44.88
N ALA A 27 1.92 -5.08 46.16
CA ALA A 27 0.62 -4.68 46.68
C ALA A 27 0.62 -3.20 47.09
N GLN A 28 -0.60 -2.70 47.23
CA GLN A 28 -1.04 -1.52 47.99
C GLN A 28 -0.96 -0.15 47.30
N LYS A 29 -2.14 0.30 46.86
CA LYS A 29 -2.79 1.41 47.56
C LYS A 29 -4.30 1.20 47.67
N LEU A 30 -4.72 1.22 48.93
CA LEU A 30 -6.06 1.05 49.46
C LEU A 30 -6.60 2.44 49.85
N PHE A 31 -7.90 2.62 49.68
CA PHE A 31 -8.78 3.66 50.26
C PHE A 31 -8.61 5.13 49.82
N GLY A 32 -9.69 5.88 49.54
CA GLY A 32 -11.10 5.53 49.67
C GLY A 32 -12.04 6.73 49.49
N GLY A 33 -13.33 6.45 49.62
CA GLY A 33 -14.43 7.40 49.82
C GLY A 33 -14.97 8.02 48.53
N GLY A 34 -16.26 7.98 48.21
CA GLY A 34 -17.44 7.64 49.00
C GLY A 34 -18.60 8.54 48.55
N GLY A 35 -19.81 7.97 48.48
CA GLY A 35 -21.08 8.67 48.23
C GLY A 35 -21.59 8.46 46.79
N GLY A 36 -22.82 8.02 46.54
CA GLY A 36 -23.99 7.86 47.39
C GLY A 36 -25.24 8.26 46.58
N GLY A 37 -26.32 7.48 46.69
CA GLY A 37 -27.66 7.79 46.15
C GLY A 37 -27.84 7.30 44.71
N GLY A 38 -28.67 6.29 44.44
CA GLY A 38 -30.15 6.38 44.43
C GLY A 38 -30.59 6.72 43.00
N GLY A 39 -31.50 6.07 42.30
CA GLY A 39 -32.54 5.09 42.59
C GLY A 39 -33.55 5.23 41.45
N GLY A 40 -34.07 4.12 40.94
CA GLY A 40 -35.34 4.07 40.21
C GLY A 40 -35.32 4.33 38.70
N GLY A 41 -36.05 3.47 37.99
CA GLY A 41 -36.97 3.93 36.94
C GLY A 41 -36.66 3.47 35.51
N ASN A 42 -37.40 2.46 35.08
CA ASN A 42 -37.59 2.04 33.69
C ASN A 42 -37.84 3.21 32.72
N ALA A 43 -37.23 3.18 31.54
CA ALA A 43 -37.85 3.68 30.31
C ALA A 43 -37.18 3.04 29.08
N TRP A 44 -37.91 2.10 28.46
CA TRP A 44 -37.80 1.79 27.04
C TRP A 44 -37.85 3.08 26.23
N GLY A 45 -36.85 3.30 25.38
CA GLY A 45 -36.76 4.46 24.48
C GLY A 45 -36.03 4.06 23.21
N ASN A 46 -36.77 3.44 22.30
CA ASN A 46 -36.35 3.05 20.96
C ASN A 46 -36.29 4.32 20.07
N ASN A 47 -35.10 4.85 19.77
CA ASN A 47 -34.88 5.91 18.77
C ASN A 47 -33.37 6.18 18.60
N GLY A 48 -32.72 6.22 17.44
CA GLY A 48 -33.14 6.03 16.07
C GLY A 48 -31.89 5.73 15.23
N GLY A 49 -31.86 4.54 14.63
CA GLY A 49 -30.83 4.12 13.68
C GLY A 49 -31.38 4.25 12.26
N LYS A 50 -31.17 5.40 11.63
CA LYS A 50 -31.37 5.60 10.20
C LYS A 50 -30.34 6.62 9.77
N ASN A 51 -29.17 6.19 9.28
CA ASN A 51 -28.25 6.96 8.43
C ASN A 51 -27.05 6.16 7.88
N ASN A 52 -26.86 4.86 8.19
CA ASN A 52 -25.72 4.06 7.67
C ASN A 52 -26.09 2.96 6.65
N SER A 53 -27.35 2.79 6.26
CA SER A 53 -27.83 1.59 5.55
C SER A 53 -27.33 1.40 4.11
N GLY A 54 -26.73 2.42 3.49
CA GLY A 54 -26.18 2.31 2.12
C GLY A 54 -24.79 1.70 2.10
N LEU A 55 -23.89 2.18 2.97
CA LEU A 55 -22.51 1.71 3.00
C LEU A 55 -22.35 0.42 3.82
N GLU A 56 -23.16 0.20 4.86
CA GLU A 56 -23.20 -1.12 5.53
C GLU A 56 -23.64 -2.21 4.56
N LYS A 57 -24.59 -1.93 3.65
CA LYS A 57 -24.95 -2.87 2.58
C LYS A 57 -23.89 -2.98 1.49
N ALA A 58 -23.11 -1.93 1.23
CA ALA A 58 -22.00 -1.97 0.27
C ALA A 58 -20.77 -2.68 0.85
N ILE A 59 -20.58 -2.71 2.17
CA ILE A 59 -19.51 -3.46 2.84
C ILE A 59 -19.99 -4.89 3.10
N VAL A 60 -21.21 -5.09 3.59
CA VAL A 60 -21.81 -6.43 3.73
C VAL A 60 -22.20 -7.05 2.38
N GLY A 61 -22.21 -6.25 1.32
CA GLY A 61 -22.35 -6.68 -0.07
C GLY A 61 -21.02 -6.69 -0.82
N GLY A 62 -20.04 -5.90 -0.43
CA GLY A 62 -18.77 -5.71 -1.16
C GLY A 62 -17.53 -6.23 -0.43
N ILE A 63 -17.62 -6.71 0.81
CA ILE A 63 -16.74 -7.76 1.33
C ILE A 63 -17.24 -9.10 0.78
N PHE A 64 -18.56 -9.24 0.66
CA PHE A 64 -19.21 -10.54 0.50
C PHE A 64 -19.48 -10.95 -0.94
N GLY A 65 -20.10 -10.06 -1.71
CA GLY A 65 -20.09 -10.16 -3.17
C GLY A 65 -18.67 -10.06 -3.70
N ALA A 66 -17.70 -9.64 -2.88
CA ALA A 66 -16.30 -9.65 -3.26
C ALA A 66 -15.64 -10.97 -3.35
N ILE A 67 -15.82 -11.72 -2.27
CA ILE A 67 -15.25 -13.05 -2.21
C ILE A 67 -16.01 -13.91 -3.23
N GLU A 68 -17.32 -13.66 -3.43
CA GLU A 68 -18.12 -14.41 -4.41
C GLU A 68 -17.73 -14.07 -5.86
N GLN A 69 -17.57 -12.79 -6.23
CA GLN A 69 -17.23 -12.39 -7.60
C GLN A 69 -15.73 -12.44 -7.92
N GLY A 70 -14.85 -12.17 -6.95
CA GLY A 70 -13.41 -12.25 -7.14
C GLY A 70 -12.94 -13.68 -7.39
N ILE A 71 -13.52 -14.66 -6.69
CA ILE A 71 -13.24 -16.09 -6.91
C ILE A 71 -13.92 -16.60 -8.18
N ARG A 72 -15.14 -16.16 -8.48
CA ARG A 72 -15.77 -16.51 -9.77
C ARG A 72 -14.99 -15.94 -10.97
N ALA A 73 -14.37 -14.76 -10.84
CA ALA A 73 -13.58 -14.15 -11.91
C ALA A 73 -12.23 -14.83 -12.16
N SER A 74 -11.58 -15.41 -11.13
CA SER A 74 -10.39 -16.25 -11.32
C SER A 74 -10.74 -17.55 -12.06
N SER A 75 -11.87 -18.17 -11.72
CA SER A 75 -12.36 -19.41 -12.35
C SER A 75 -12.92 -19.20 -13.77
N HIS A 76 -13.57 -18.07 -14.07
CA HIS A 76 -14.23 -17.85 -15.37
C HIS A 76 -13.29 -17.43 -16.51
N ASN A 77 -12.05 -17.04 -16.25
CA ASN A 77 -11.12 -16.66 -17.32
C ASN A 77 -10.61 -17.86 -18.14
N ASP A 78 -10.74 -19.09 -17.63
CA ASP A 78 -10.25 -20.30 -18.32
C ASP A 78 -11.38 -21.22 -18.87
N HIS A 79 -12.65 -20.97 -18.53
CA HIS A 79 -13.77 -21.84 -18.91
C HIS A 79 -14.62 -21.38 -20.11
N HIS A 80 -14.27 -20.28 -20.78
CA HIS A 80 -15.10 -19.78 -21.88
C HIS A 80 -14.99 -20.53 -23.22
N ASP A 81 -14.24 -21.64 -23.33
CA ASP A 81 -14.03 -22.32 -24.63
C ASP A 81 -14.81 -23.63 -24.87
N HIS A 82 -15.60 -24.15 -23.92
CA HIS A 82 -16.18 -25.50 -24.11
C HIS A 82 -17.67 -25.70 -23.72
N HIS A 83 -18.54 -24.77 -24.08
CA HIS A 83 -19.98 -25.08 -24.17
C HIS A 83 -20.49 -25.06 -25.62
N ASP A 84 -20.63 -26.27 -26.17
CA ASP A 84 -21.70 -26.71 -27.08
C ASP A 84 -22.18 -25.70 -28.14
N HIS A 85 -21.35 -25.50 -29.17
CA HIS A 85 -21.86 -25.20 -30.50
C HIS A 85 -22.44 -26.48 -31.12
N HIS A 86 -23.65 -26.84 -30.69
CA HIS A 86 -24.52 -27.69 -31.50
C HIS A 86 -24.96 -26.91 -32.75
N ASP A 87 -24.54 -27.47 -33.89
CA ASP A 87 -25.10 -27.35 -35.23
C ASP A 87 -26.35 -26.48 -35.38
N HIS A 88 -26.14 -25.22 -35.75
CA HIS A 88 -27.07 -24.50 -36.61
C HIS A 88 -26.32 -23.96 -37.82
N HIS A 89 -26.15 -24.84 -38.80
CA HIS A 89 -26.09 -24.42 -40.19
C HIS A 89 -27.42 -23.77 -40.54
N ASP A 90 -27.43 -22.44 -40.67
CA ASP A 90 -28.32 -21.81 -41.64
C ASP A 90 -27.66 -20.58 -42.26
N HIS A 91 -27.71 -20.62 -43.58
CA HIS A 91 -27.28 -19.63 -44.56
C HIS A 91 -27.53 -18.18 -44.16
N HIS A 92 -26.52 -17.32 -44.33
CA HIS A 92 -26.73 -16.04 -45.01
C HIS A 92 -25.49 -15.61 -45.79
N ASP A 93 -25.68 -15.61 -47.11
CA ASP A 93 -24.82 -15.02 -48.12
C ASP A 93 -24.70 -13.50 -48.00
N HIS A 94 -23.51 -13.02 -48.36
CA HIS A 94 -23.20 -11.76 -49.06
C HIS A 94 -23.81 -10.44 -48.56
N TYR A 95 -22.94 -9.50 -48.16
CA TYR A 95 -22.74 -8.25 -48.91
C TYR A 95 -21.34 -7.65 -48.65
N ASN A 96 -20.55 -7.64 -49.72
CA ASN A 96 -19.50 -6.64 -49.97
C ASN A 96 -20.07 -5.23 -49.79
N HIS A 97 -19.31 -4.31 -49.18
CA HIS A 97 -19.08 -2.98 -49.75
C HIS A 97 -18.05 -2.12 -48.99
N HIS A 98 -17.04 -1.70 -49.75
CA HIS A 98 -16.35 -0.40 -49.77
C HIS A 98 -15.38 0.02 -48.66
N ASP A 99 -14.10 0.00 -49.04
CA ASP A 99 -13.31 1.21 -49.34
C ASP A 99 -13.70 2.48 -48.59
N ARG A 100 -12.81 2.93 -47.70
CA ARG A 100 -12.58 4.37 -47.54
C ARG A 100 -11.16 4.67 -47.08
N HIS A 101 -10.35 5.03 -48.08
CA HIS A 101 -9.14 5.79 -47.94
C HIS A 101 -9.38 7.09 -47.16
N GLY A 102 -8.56 7.34 -46.13
CA GLY A 102 -8.48 8.61 -45.42
C GLY A 102 -7.03 9.10 -45.38
N HIS A 103 -6.60 9.72 -46.48
CA HIS A 103 -5.34 10.48 -46.54
C HIS A 103 -5.43 11.70 -45.60
N TYR A 104 -4.54 11.78 -44.60
CA TYR A 104 -4.22 13.06 -43.96
C TYR A 104 -2.91 13.62 -44.49
N ASN A 105 -3.07 14.81 -45.03
CA ASN A 105 -2.18 15.63 -45.81
C ASN A 105 -1.16 16.32 -44.89
N THR A 106 0.13 16.06 -45.10
CA THR A 106 1.23 16.79 -44.47
C THR A 106 1.45 18.10 -45.24
N ARG A 107 1.21 19.25 -44.57
CA ARG A 107 1.73 20.55 -45.02
C ARG A 107 2.36 21.32 -43.87
N PRO A 108 3.66 21.66 -43.97
CA PRO A 108 4.33 22.55 -43.03
C PRO A 108 4.01 24.01 -43.35
N TYR A 109 3.61 24.76 -42.32
CA TYR A 109 3.34 26.19 -42.40
C TYR A 109 4.60 26.96 -41.94
N TYR A 110 5.29 27.61 -42.88
CA TYR A 110 6.25 28.67 -42.62
C TYR A 110 5.54 30.03 -42.75
N PRO A 111 5.69 30.95 -41.77
CA PRO A 111 5.51 32.37 -42.03
C PRO A 111 6.86 33.06 -42.17
N GLN A 112 6.88 33.93 -43.18
CA GLN A 112 7.97 34.72 -43.69
C GLN A 112 8.56 35.70 -42.67
N TRP A 113 9.87 35.90 -42.81
CA TRP A 113 10.57 37.11 -42.44
C TRP A 113 9.95 38.34 -43.11
N SER A 114 9.68 39.39 -42.33
CA SER A 114 9.52 40.74 -42.87
C SER A 114 10.60 41.64 -42.27
N ASN A 115 11.50 42.07 -43.15
CA ASN A 115 12.44 43.17 -42.95
C ASN A 115 11.64 44.48 -42.78
N ASN A 116 11.88 45.21 -41.70
CA ASN A 116 11.66 46.65 -41.68
C ASN A 116 12.86 47.33 -41.00
N ASN A 117 13.79 47.76 -41.86
CA ASN A 117 14.81 48.76 -41.58
C ASN A 117 14.13 50.10 -41.33
N TYR A 118 14.18 50.59 -40.09
CA TYR A 118 14.16 52.03 -39.81
C TYR A 118 15.50 52.41 -39.19
N GLN A 119 16.33 53.08 -39.98
CA GLN A 119 17.51 53.78 -39.50
C GLN A 119 17.08 54.94 -38.61
N GLN A 120 17.32 54.85 -37.31
CA GLN A 120 17.33 56.02 -36.43
C GLN A 120 18.73 56.63 -36.44
N TYR A 121 18.82 57.83 -37.02
CA TYR A 121 19.97 58.73 -36.85
C TYR A 121 20.04 59.17 -35.40
N TYR A 122 21.07 58.73 -34.67
CA TYR A 122 21.46 59.35 -33.40
C TYR A 122 22.41 60.52 -33.66
N SER A 123 22.00 61.72 -33.25
CA SER A 123 22.88 62.88 -33.12
C SER A 123 23.89 62.67 -31.97
N PRO A 124 25.12 63.18 -32.08
CA PRO A 124 26.09 63.11 -30.99
C PRO A 124 25.63 63.92 -29.77
N PRO A 125 25.79 63.41 -28.54
CA PRO A 125 25.44 64.15 -27.34
C PRO A 125 26.38 65.33 -27.12
N ASN A 126 25.78 66.49 -26.87
CA ASN A 126 26.43 67.71 -26.41
C ASN A 126 27.11 67.44 -25.04
N PRO A 127 28.37 67.85 -24.80
CA PRO A 127 29.02 67.64 -23.51
C PRO A 127 28.25 68.34 -22.39
N ALA A 128 27.83 67.58 -21.40
CA ALA A 128 27.14 68.09 -20.22
C ALA A 128 28.08 68.99 -19.39
N PRO A 129 27.55 70.10 -18.81
CA PRO A 129 28.33 70.96 -17.93
C PRO A 129 28.79 70.20 -16.69
N VAL A 130 30.04 70.44 -16.30
CA VAL A 130 30.71 69.87 -15.12
C VAL A 130 29.83 70.09 -13.89
N LYS A 131 29.29 68.98 -13.36
CA LYS A 131 28.46 68.97 -12.16
C LYS A 131 29.34 69.25 -10.95
N ALA A 132 28.97 70.25 -10.16
CA ALA A 132 29.65 70.60 -8.91
C ALA A 132 29.79 69.39 -7.98
N ALA A 133 30.89 69.35 -7.22
CA ALA A 133 31.19 68.30 -6.26
C ALA A 133 30.00 68.01 -5.33
N PRO A 134 29.62 66.74 -5.13
CA PRO A 134 28.49 66.38 -4.29
C PRO A 134 28.74 66.85 -2.85
N ALA A 135 27.73 67.51 -2.27
CA ALA A 135 27.72 67.83 -0.86
C ALA A 135 27.89 66.56 -0.02
N PRO A 136 28.58 66.64 1.14
CA PRO A 136 28.77 65.49 2.03
C PRO A 136 27.42 64.81 2.32
N PRO A 137 27.36 63.47 2.26
CA PRO A 137 26.11 62.73 2.38
C PRO A 137 25.42 63.11 3.69
N LYS A 138 24.17 63.59 3.59
CA LYS A 138 23.30 63.75 4.75
C LYS A 138 23.26 62.41 5.48
N ILE A 139 23.52 62.44 6.78
CA ILE A 139 23.33 61.31 7.69
C ILE A 139 21.87 60.88 7.55
N VAL A 140 21.62 59.83 6.77
CA VAL A 140 20.29 59.26 6.61
C VAL A 140 19.99 58.57 7.93
N THR A 141 19.05 59.13 8.69
CA THR A 141 18.52 58.47 9.88
C THR A 141 18.03 57.08 9.44
N PRO A 142 18.49 55.98 10.07
CA PRO A 142 18.07 54.65 9.70
C PRO A 142 16.54 54.60 9.63
N ALA A 143 16.00 54.19 8.48
CA ALA A 143 14.57 53.98 8.35
C ALA A 143 14.14 53.02 9.48
N LYS A 144 13.11 53.40 10.25
CA LYS A 144 12.61 52.59 11.37
C LYS A 144 12.43 51.15 10.89
N ASN A 145 13.08 50.20 11.57
CA ASN A 145 12.94 48.77 11.30
C ASN A 145 11.45 48.44 11.20
N LYS A 146 11.03 47.87 10.06
CA LYS A 146 9.68 47.36 9.89
C LYS A 146 9.41 46.37 11.04
N ALA A 147 8.21 46.45 11.63
CA ALA A 147 7.81 45.52 12.68
C ALA A 147 8.05 44.07 12.22
N PRO A 148 8.42 43.16 13.13
CA PRO A 148 8.68 41.76 12.79
C PRO A 148 7.48 41.18 12.03
N VAL A 149 7.73 40.58 10.87
CA VAL A 149 6.70 39.96 10.05
C VAL A 149 6.10 38.81 10.85
N LYS A 150 4.76 38.80 11.02
CA LYS A 150 4.06 37.72 11.72
C LYS A 150 4.39 36.39 11.03
N ILE A 151 4.86 35.41 11.80
CA ILE A 151 5.13 34.07 11.29
C ILE A 151 3.78 33.43 10.92
N VAL A 152 3.66 32.99 9.67
CA VAL A 152 2.53 32.22 9.17
C VAL A 152 2.75 30.76 9.58
N ALA A 153 1.76 30.20 10.26
CA ALA A 153 1.75 28.77 10.59
C ALA A 153 1.29 27.96 9.37
N ALA A 154 1.87 26.79 9.18
CA ALA A 154 1.41 25.82 8.20
C ALA A 154 0.03 25.29 8.61
N LYS A 155 -0.79 25.03 7.60
CA LYS A 155 -2.04 24.31 7.82
C LYS A 155 -1.73 22.84 8.03
N LYS A 156 -2.54 22.18 8.85
CA LYS A 156 -2.47 20.74 9.09
C LYS A 156 -2.62 19.98 7.78
N ASN A 157 -1.70 19.08 7.50
CA ASN A 157 -1.89 18.08 6.43
C ASN A 157 -2.70 16.92 6.99
N THR A 158 -3.36 16.17 6.13
CA THR A 158 -3.98 14.91 6.50
C THR A 158 -3.40 13.83 5.61
N VAL A 159 -2.72 12.85 6.19
CA VAL A 159 -2.27 11.68 5.40
C VAL A 159 -3.47 10.91 4.90
N LEU A 160 -4.43 10.69 5.80
CA LEU A 160 -5.69 10.04 5.52
C LEU A 160 -6.88 10.91 5.87
N ASN A 161 -7.90 10.84 5.01
CA ASN A 161 -9.22 11.29 5.38
C ASN A 161 -9.79 10.30 6.41
N PRO A 162 -10.08 10.71 7.65
CA PRO A 162 -10.54 9.80 8.71
C PRO A 162 -11.86 9.11 8.35
N ASN A 163 -12.64 9.63 7.41
CA ASN A 163 -13.89 9.00 6.95
C ASN A 163 -13.65 7.75 6.08
N VAL A 164 -12.41 7.52 5.65
CA VAL A 164 -12.02 6.40 4.79
C VAL A 164 -11.62 5.16 5.60
N ILE A 165 -11.18 5.35 6.85
CA ILE A 165 -10.80 4.27 7.75
C ILE A 165 -12.01 3.86 8.58
N ARG A 166 -12.33 2.56 8.58
CA ARG A 166 -13.39 1.99 9.41
C ARG A 166 -12.88 0.82 10.22
N GLY A 167 -13.43 0.62 11.40
CA GLY A 167 -13.33 -0.65 12.10
C GLY A 167 -14.50 -1.54 11.73
N LEU A 168 -14.33 -2.86 11.82
CA LEU A 168 -15.44 -3.80 11.78
C LEU A 168 -16.10 -3.89 13.15
N SER A 169 -17.42 -3.94 13.18
CA SER A 169 -18.12 -4.39 14.39
C SER A 169 -18.01 -5.91 14.52
N LEU A 170 -18.24 -6.46 15.72
CA LEU A 170 -18.28 -7.91 15.92
C LEU A 170 -19.29 -8.58 14.99
N ALA A 171 -20.47 -7.95 14.79
CA ALA A 171 -21.48 -8.45 13.88
C ALA A 171 -21.07 -8.40 12.40
N ASP A 172 -20.16 -7.49 12.02
CA ASP A 172 -19.60 -7.49 10.66
C ASP A 172 -18.62 -8.65 10.47
N ILE A 173 -17.78 -8.92 11.48
CA ILE A 173 -16.84 -10.04 11.50
C ILE A 173 -17.60 -11.37 11.44
N ASP A 174 -18.58 -11.58 12.32
CA ASP A 174 -19.37 -12.82 12.38
C ASP A 174 -20.06 -13.11 11.04
N ARG A 175 -20.66 -12.08 10.43
CA ARG A 175 -21.26 -12.21 9.09
C ARG A 175 -20.19 -12.57 8.06
N ALA A 176 -19.03 -11.89 8.07
CA ALA A 176 -17.95 -12.10 7.11
C ALA A 176 -17.49 -13.55 7.11
N ASN A 177 -17.27 -14.09 8.30
CA ASN A 177 -16.90 -15.48 8.50
C ASN A 177 -18.00 -16.46 8.09
N GLU A 178 -19.28 -16.14 8.32
CA GLU A 178 -20.40 -16.97 7.86
C GLU A 178 -20.37 -17.16 6.34
N LYS A 179 -20.18 -16.08 5.57
CA LYS A 179 -20.15 -16.22 4.10
C LYS A 179 -18.85 -16.80 3.55
N LEU A 180 -17.72 -16.58 4.22
CA LEU A 180 -16.47 -17.27 3.88
C LEU A 180 -16.66 -18.79 3.99
N ARG A 181 -17.32 -19.25 5.05
CA ARG A 181 -17.69 -20.67 5.22
C ARG A 181 -18.66 -21.15 4.15
N ASP A 182 -19.70 -20.37 3.81
CA ASP A 182 -20.63 -20.74 2.73
C ASP A 182 -19.90 -20.92 1.39
N GLN A 183 -18.91 -20.07 1.09
CA GLN A 183 -18.08 -20.17 -0.12
C GLN A 183 -17.13 -21.36 -0.09
N GLN A 184 -16.51 -21.62 1.06
CA GLN A 184 -15.70 -22.82 1.25
C GLN A 184 -16.55 -24.09 1.12
N ASP A 185 -17.82 -24.08 1.54
CA ASP A 185 -18.76 -25.18 1.35
C ASP A 185 -19.11 -25.36 -0.14
N GLU A 186 -19.37 -24.27 -0.89
CA GLU A 186 -19.56 -24.32 -2.37
C GLU A 186 -18.33 -24.92 -3.06
N LYS A 187 -17.11 -24.53 -2.66
CA LYS A 187 -15.88 -25.11 -3.19
C LYS A 187 -15.65 -26.57 -2.81
N LEU A 188 -16.08 -26.98 -1.62
CA LEU A 188 -16.06 -28.39 -1.23
C LEU A 188 -17.04 -29.23 -2.04
N ASP A 189 -18.16 -28.66 -2.50
CA ASP A 189 -19.06 -29.30 -3.46
C ASP A 189 -18.37 -29.47 -4.83
N ASP A 190 -17.77 -28.40 -5.38
CA ASP A 190 -17.01 -28.45 -6.65
C ASP A 190 -15.88 -29.52 -6.59
N ILE A 191 -15.12 -29.55 -5.50
CA ILE A 191 -14.06 -30.53 -5.25
C ILE A 191 -14.60 -31.96 -5.16
N GLU A 192 -15.79 -32.16 -4.57
CA GLU A 192 -16.42 -33.48 -4.48
C GLU A 192 -16.82 -33.99 -5.88
N ASP A 193 -17.40 -33.11 -6.70
CA ASP A 193 -17.78 -33.42 -8.08
C ASP A 193 -16.55 -33.75 -8.95
N ASP A 194 -15.46 -32.99 -8.82
CA ASP A 194 -14.20 -33.27 -9.52
C ASP A 194 -13.53 -34.58 -9.08
N LEU A 195 -13.78 -34.99 -7.82
CA LEU A 195 -13.30 -36.23 -7.25
C LEU A 195 -14.29 -37.40 -7.38
N GLU A 196 -15.43 -37.26 -8.05
CA GLU A 196 -16.49 -38.29 -8.11
C GLU A 196 -15.94 -39.69 -8.48
N GLU A 197 -15.06 -39.77 -9.49
CA GLU A 197 -14.44 -41.03 -9.93
C GLU A 197 -13.40 -41.58 -8.93
N ALA A 198 -12.78 -40.70 -8.15
CA ALA A 198 -11.78 -41.01 -7.13
C ALA A 198 -12.40 -41.34 -5.77
N LEU A 199 -13.68 -41.04 -5.57
CA LEU A 199 -14.43 -41.37 -4.36
C LEU A 199 -14.97 -42.82 -4.38
N PRO A 200 -15.31 -43.40 -3.21
CA PRO A 200 -15.83 -44.76 -3.15
C PRO A 200 -17.09 -44.90 -4.01
N PRO A 201 -17.23 -46.02 -4.74
CA PRO A 201 -18.41 -46.26 -5.57
C PRO A 201 -19.70 -46.24 -4.73
N SER A 202 -20.83 -45.99 -5.40
CA SER A 202 -22.15 -46.13 -4.77
C SER A 202 -22.33 -47.55 -4.20
N ASP A 203 -23.23 -47.73 -3.23
CA ASP A 203 -23.47 -49.07 -2.66
C ASP A 203 -23.90 -50.09 -3.74
N THR A 204 -24.59 -49.63 -4.79
CA THR A 204 -25.01 -50.48 -5.92
C THR A 204 -23.83 -50.88 -6.80
N ASP A 205 -22.95 -49.92 -7.12
CA ASP A 205 -21.76 -50.18 -7.93
C ASP A 205 -20.74 -51.03 -7.16
N LEU A 206 -20.61 -50.81 -5.85
CA LEU A 206 -19.75 -51.63 -4.99
C LEU A 206 -20.26 -53.07 -4.90
N ILE A 207 -21.58 -53.30 -4.83
CA ILE A 207 -22.14 -54.67 -4.91
C ILE A 207 -21.77 -55.31 -6.24
N THR A 208 -21.92 -54.58 -7.35
CA THR A 208 -21.55 -55.06 -8.69
C THR A 208 -20.06 -55.40 -8.77
N GLN A 209 -19.19 -54.56 -8.17
CA GLN A 209 -17.76 -54.80 -8.08
C GLN A 209 -17.42 -56.02 -7.20
N MET A 210 -18.10 -56.17 -6.05
CA MET A 210 -17.94 -57.33 -5.16
C MET A 210 -18.35 -58.63 -5.88
N ASP A 211 -19.47 -58.63 -6.60
CA ASP A 211 -19.92 -59.77 -7.40
C ASP A 211 -18.91 -60.13 -8.50
N ALA A 212 -18.38 -59.12 -9.21
CA ALA A 212 -17.32 -59.31 -10.21
C ALA A 212 -16.02 -59.85 -9.60
N ALA A 213 -15.73 -59.48 -8.35
CA ALA A 213 -14.59 -59.97 -7.58
C ALA A 213 -14.82 -61.35 -6.91
N GLY A 214 -15.96 -62.01 -7.17
CA GLY A 214 -16.29 -63.33 -6.63
C GLY A 214 -16.91 -63.32 -5.22
N ILE A 215 -17.16 -62.15 -4.63
CA ILE A 215 -17.75 -61.98 -3.30
C ILE A 215 -19.29 -62.00 -3.42
N GLN A 216 -19.88 -63.19 -3.54
CA GLN A 216 -21.34 -63.36 -3.73
C GLN A 216 -22.13 -63.60 -2.43
N ASP A 217 -21.47 -63.80 -1.28
CA ASP A 217 -22.15 -64.00 0.00
C ASP A 217 -22.78 -62.68 0.48
N PRO A 218 -24.12 -62.58 0.57
CA PRO A 218 -24.79 -61.34 0.98
C PRO A 218 -24.41 -60.87 2.39
N THR A 219 -24.01 -61.80 3.26
CA THR A 219 -23.56 -61.47 4.62
C THR A 219 -22.24 -60.72 4.58
N ILE A 220 -21.32 -61.15 3.72
CA ILE A 220 -19.99 -60.55 3.56
C ILE A 220 -20.11 -59.21 2.82
N GLN A 221 -20.91 -59.16 1.75
CA GLN A 221 -21.20 -57.91 1.05
C GLN A 221 -21.75 -56.85 2.00
N LYS A 222 -22.71 -57.24 2.86
CA LYS A 222 -23.24 -56.34 3.89
C LYS A 222 -22.17 -55.89 4.89
N GLN A 223 -21.27 -56.76 5.31
CA GLN A 223 -20.18 -56.38 6.22
C GLN A 223 -19.22 -55.37 5.58
N ILE A 224 -18.92 -55.53 4.29
CA ILE A 224 -18.08 -54.59 3.52
C ILE A 224 -18.80 -53.24 3.40
N LEU A 225 -20.09 -53.22 3.05
CA LEU A 225 -20.90 -52.00 2.99
C LEU A 225 -21.01 -51.31 4.35
N ASP A 226 -21.24 -52.07 5.43
CA ASP A 226 -21.32 -51.55 6.80
C ASP A 226 -19.97 -50.97 7.26
N ALA A 227 -18.83 -51.48 6.77
CA ALA A 227 -17.50 -50.94 7.05
C ALA A 227 -17.24 -49.66 6.25
N LYS A 228 -17.52 -49.68 4.93
CA LYS A 228 -17.46 -48.50 4.05
C LYS A 228 -18.29 -47.35 4.60
N ASN A 229 -19.56 -47.61 4.91
CA ASN A 229 -20.50 -46.57 5.37
C ASN A 229 -20.17 -46.02 6.77
N LYS A 230 -19.22 -46.65 7.49
CA LYS A 230 -18.64 -46.11 8.74
C LYS A 230 -17.31 -45.38 8.51
N GLY A 231 -16.81 -45.33 7.27
CA GLY A 231 -15.48 -44.82 6.96
C GLY A 231 -14.34 -45.74 7.40
N ASP A 232 -14.59 -47.03 7.70
CA ASP A 232 -13.53 -47.95 8.17
C ASP A 232 -12.79 -48.56 6.98
N SER A 233 -11.85 -47.79 6.42
CA SER A 233 -11.04 -48.18 5.25
C SER A 233 -10.23 -49.46 5.51
N ALA A 234 -9.65 -49.59 6.68
CA ALA A 234 -8.85 -50.75 7.08
C ALA A 234 -9.71 -52.03 7.14
N GLN A 235 -10.86 -51.98 7.81
CA GLN A 235 -11.77 -53.13 7.87
C GLN A 235 -12.34 -53.46 6.49
N THR A 236 -12.67 -52.44 5.68
CA THR A 236 -13.13 -52.64 4.31
C THR A 236 -12.08 -53.35 3.47
N GLN A 237 -10.81 -52.91 3.56
CA GLN A 237 -9.69 -53.55 2.87
C GLN A 237 -9.52 -55.01 3.30
N ILE A 238 -9.55 -55.28 4.60
CA ILE A 238 -9.42 -56.63 5.16
C ILE A 238 -10.55 -57.52 4.65
N LEU A 239 -11.81 -57.08 4.77
CA LEU A 239 -12.96 -57.88 4.35
C LEU A 239 -12.97 -58.14 2.85
N PHE A 240 -12.69 -57.12 2.03
CA PHE A 240 -12.64 -57.26 0.57
C PHE A 240 -11.49 -58.19 0.15
N ASN A 241 -10.26 -57.92 0.60
CA ASN A 241 -9.08 -58.73 0.23
C ASN A 241 -9.16 -60.20 0.71
N THR A 242 -9.83 -60.44 1.84
CA THR A 242 -9.99 -61.81 2.38
C THR A 242 -10.91 -62.65 1.50
N ASN A 243 -11.96 -62.04 0.95
CA ASN A 243 -13.05 -62.76 0.29
C ASN A 243 -13.02 -62.64 -1.24
N ALA A 244 -12.30 -61.66 -1.79
CA ALA A 244 -12.13 -61.49 -3.22
C ALA A 244 -11.27 -62.59 -3.84
N ASP A 245 -11.59 -62.92 -5.09
CA ASP A 245 -10.76 -63.76 -5.94
C ASP A 245 -9.33 -63.18 -6.06
N PRO A 246 -8.29 -64.03 -6.21
CA PRO A 246 -6.90 -63.59 -6.23
C PRO A 246 -6.60 -62.48 -7.26
N ALA A 247 -7.32 -62.45 -8.39
CA ALA A 247 -7.15 -61.45 -9.43
C ALA A 247 -7.61 -60.04 -9.02
N HIS A 248 -8.54 -59.93 -8.05
CA HIS A 248 -9.18 -58.67 -7.64
C HIS A 248 -8.66 -58.14 -6.30
N LYS A 249 -7.68 -58.81 -5.67
CA LYS A 249 -7.12 -58.38 -4.38
C LYS A 249 -6.49 -56.98 -4.40
N GLY A 250 -6.04 -56.52 -5.56
CA GLY A 250 -5.54 -55.15 -5.74
C GLY A 250 -6.60 -54.07 -5.56
N GLU A 251 -7.86 -54.39 -5.88
CA GLU A 251 -9.00 -53.44 -5.78
C GLU A 251 -9.34 -53.11 -4.32
N ALA A 252 -9.04 -54.01 -3.37
CA ALA A 252 -9.25 -53.74 -1.95
C ALA A 252 -8.43 -52.55 -1.45
N ALA A 253 -7.18 -52.43 -1.91
CA ALA A 253 -6.30 -51.33 -1.53
C ALA A 253 -6.72 -50.01 -2.21
N ASP A 254 -7.22 -50.09 -3.44
CA ASP A 254 -7.79 -48.93 -4.14
C ASP A 254 -9.04 -48.43 -3.41
N LEU A 255 -10.02 -49.31 -3.15
CA LEU A 255 -11.23 -48.99 -2.40
C LEU A 255 -10.92 -48.38 -1.02
N ALA A 256 -9.94 -48.91 -0.30
CA ALA A 256 -9.52 -48.36 0.99
C ALA A 256 -9.00 -46.92 0.88
N LYS A 257 -8.17 -46.61 -0.15
CA LYS A 257 -7.70 -45.25 -0.41
C LYS A 257 -8.84 -44.31 -0.75
N LYS A 258 -9.82 -44.76 -1.55
CA LYS A 258 -11.01 -43.98 -1.87
C LYS A 258 -11.80 -43.64 -0.60
N ILE A 259 -11.94 -44.60 0.33
CA ILE A 259 -12.63 -44.39 1.62
C ILE A 259 -11.86 -43.41 2.50
N ASP A 260 -10.53 -43.53 2.57
CA ASP A 260 -9.70 -42.57 3.31
C ASP A 260 -9.85 -41.14 2.76
N LEU A 261 -9.86 -40.98 1.43
CA LEU A 261 -10.10 -39.68 0.79
C LEU A 261 -11.48 -39.12 1.13
N GLN A 262 -12.53 -39.95 1.08
CA GLN A 262 -13.88 -39.53 1.45
C GLN A 262 -13.95 -39.09 2.92
N ASN A 263 -13.30 -39.80 3.83
CA ASN A 263 -13.22 -39.40 5.24
C ASN A 263 -12.50 -38.05 5.40
N ASP A 264 -11.36 -37.86 4.73
CA ASP A 264 -10.64 -36.58 4.79
C ASP A 264 -11.50 -35.41 4.24
N LEU A 265 -12.32 -35.64 3.19
CA LEU A 265 -13.24 -34.65 2.65
C LEU A 265 -14.38 -34.33 3.64
N ILE A 266 -14.92 -35.34 4.32
CA ILE A 266 -15.91 -35.17 5.40
C ILE A 266 -15.31 -34.35 6.55
N ASP A 267 -14.07 -34.65 6.95
CA ASP A 267 -13.36 -33.92 8.00
C ASP A 267 -13.18 -32.44 7.59
N LEU A 268 -12.79 -32.16 6.34
CA LEU A 268 -12.70 -30.79 5.83
C LEU A 268 -14.05 -30.05 5.91
N ARG A 269 -15.15 -30.69 5.52
CA ARG A 269 -16.51 -30.11 5.62
C ARG A 269 -16.90 -29.86 7.08
N GLU A 270 -16.55 -30.75 8.00
CA GLU A 270 -16.83 -30.56 9.43
C GLU A 270 -16.02 -29.38 10.00
N GLU A 271 -14.71 -29.32 9.72
CA GLU A 271 -13.86 -28.20 10.13
C GLU A 271 -14.32 -26.87 9.50
N ASN A 272 -14.82 -26.87 8.26
CA ASN A 272 -15.39 -25.69 7.62
C ASN A 272 -16.63 -25.18 8.36
N ARG A 273 -17.60 -26.07 8.61
CA ARG A 273 -18.84 -25.74 9.33
C ARG A 273 -18.57 -25.24 10.75
N ASP A 274 -17.56 -25.80 11.41
CA ASP A 274 -17.12 -25.37 12.74
C ASP A 274 -16.33 -24.05 12.73
N GLY A 275 -15.98 -23.53 11.55
CA GLY A 275 -15.16 -22.33 11.38
C GLY A 275 -13.71 -22.52 11.83
N LYS A 276 -13.20 -23.75 11.73
CA LYS A 276 -11.84 -24.13 12.15
C LYS A 276 -10.96 -24.56 10.98
N LEU A 277 -11.52 -24.62 9.77
CA LEU A 277 -10.80 -24.99 8.56
C LEU A 277 -9.57 -24.08 8.39
N SER A 278 -8.38 -24.68 8.41
CA SER A 278 -7.12 -23.98 8.24
C SER A 278 -6.49 -24.25 6.88
N GLN A 279 -5.63 -23.34 6.43
CA GLN A 279 -4.82 -23.55 5.22
C GLN A 279 -4.04 -24.88 5.26
N ARG A 280 -3.56 -25.29 6.44
CA ARG A 280 -2.83 -26.55 6.61
C ARG A 280 -3.70 -27.78 6.33
N ASP A 281 -4.98 -27.73 6.69
CA ASP A 281 -5.90 -28.85 6.43
C ASP A 281 -6.21 -28.97 4.95
N ILE A 282 -6.40 -27.83 4.27
CA ILE A 282 -6.60 -27.75 2.82
C ILE A 282 -5.36 -28.26 2.08
N ASP A 283 -4.16 -27.77 2.42
CA ASP A 283 -2.90 -28.21 1.80
C ASP A 283 -2.65 -29.71 2.00
N ARG A 284 -2.94 -30.23 3.20
CA ARG A 284 -2.82 -31.68 3.50
C ARG A 284 -3.72 -32.51 2.59
N PHE A 285 -4.95 -32.06 2.35
CA PHE A 285 -5.89 -32.77 1.49
C PHE A 285 -5.53 -32.61 0.01
N LYS A 286 -5.12 -31.41 -0.42
CA LYS A 286 -4.58 -31.12 -1.76
C LYS A 286 -3.43 -32.07 -2.12
N ASP A 287 -2.49 -32.27 -1.20
CA ASP A 287 -1.36 -33.17 -1.42
C ASP A 287 -1.78 -34.64 -1.55
N LYS A 288 -2.81 -35.07 -0.82
CA LYS A 288 -3.39 -36.43 -0.93
C LYS A 288 -4.15 -36.62 -2.25
N SER A 289 -4.84 -35.59 -2.74
CA SER A 289 -5.69 -35.66 -3.93
C SER A 289 -4.93 -35.48 -5.25
N LYS A 290 -3.79 -34.79 -5.26
CA LYS A 290 -3.00 -34.46 -6.46
C LYS A 290 -2.61 -35.65 -7.35
N GLY A 291 -2.51 -36.86 -6.78
CA GLY A 291 -2.15 -38.09 -7.49
C GLY A 291 -3.33 -38.88 -8.02
N LEU A 292 -4.57 -38.46 -7.74
CA LEU A 292 -5.78 -39.22 -8.06
C LEU A 292 -6.31 -38.91 -9.46
N LEU A 293 -6.10 -37.68 -9.94
CA LEU A 293 -6.47 -37.27 -11.29
C LEU A 293 -5.24 -37.26 -12.21
N PRO A 294 -5.38 -37.76 -13.46
CA PRO A 294 -4.33 -37.58 -14.47
C PRO A 294 -4.12 -36.09 -14.76
N PRO A 295 -2.92 -35.67 -15.23
CA PRO A 295 -2.70 -34.31 -15.70
C PRO A 295 -3.72 -33.92 -16.78
N GLY A 296 -4.38 -32.78 -16.62
CA GLY A 296 -5.41 -32.28 -17.52
C GLY A 296 -6.31 -31.24 -16.85
N PRO A 297 -7.29 -30.67 -17.58
CA PRO A 297 -8.11 -29.55 -17.12
C PRO A 297 -8.77 -29.78 -15.76
N LYS A 298 -9.48 -30.89 -15.56
CA LYS A 298 -10.10 -31.25 -14.26
C LYS A 298 -9.14 -31.21 -13.08
N ARG A 299 -7.88 -31.63 -13.29
CA ARG A 299 -6.88 -31.59 -12.21
C ARG A 299 -6.44 -30.16 -11.93
N ASP A 300 -6.30 -29.34 -12.97
CA ASP A 300 -5.89 -27.95 -12.81
C ASP A 300 -7.01 -27.14 -12.13
N ASP A 301 -8.28 -27.40 -12.47
CA ASP A 301 -9.48 -26.84 -11.83
C ASP A 301 -9.53 -27.21 -10.34
N LEU A 302 -9.42 -28.50 -10.00
CA LEU A 302 -9.32 -28.98 -8.63
C LEU A 302 -8.20 -28.28 -7.83
N LEU A 303 -7.02 -28.08 -8.43
CA LEU A 303 -5.90 -27.42 -7.76
C LEU A 303 -6.14 -25.92 -7.54
N ALA A 304 -6.86 -25.26 -8.47
CA ALA A 304 -7.28 -23.88 -8.36
C ALA A 304 -8.32 -23.69 -7.26
N ASP A 305 -9.30 -24.60 -7.14
CA ASP A 305 -10.29 -24.56 -6.06
C ASP A 305 -9.63 -24.70 -4.68
N PHE A 306 -8.61 -25.57 -4.55
CA PHE A 306 -7.82 -25.61 -3.31
C PHE A 306 -7.06 -24.32 -3.03
N ASP A 307 -6.50 -23.66 -4.04
CA ASP A 307 -5.78 -22.39 -3.84
C ASP A 307 -6.73 -21.28 -3.40
N ASP A 308 -7.95 -21.24 -3.94
CA ASP A 308 -8.97 -20.27 -3.53
C ASP A 308 -9.53 -20.57 -2.14
N MET A 309 -9.77 -21.84 -1.80
CA MET A 309 -10.09 -22.24 -0.42
C MET A 309 -8.99 -21.85 0.56
N SER A 310 -7.71 -22.08 0.23
CA SER A 310 -6.59 -21.71 1.10
C SER A 310 -6.53 -20.20 1.36
N LYS A 311 -6.77 -19.36 0.34
CA LYS A 311 -6.85 -17.90 0.50
C LYS A 311 -8.03 -17.49 1.39
N THR A 312 -9.21 -18.06 1.19
CA THR A 312 -10.39 -17.73 2.02
C THR A 312 -10.20 -18.14 3.48
N ALA A 313 -9.56 -19.28 3.75
CA ALA A 313 -9.21 -19.72 5.10
C ALA A 313 -8.20 -18.77 5.77
N GLU A 314 -7.21 -18.27 5.04
CA GLU A 314 -6.27 -17.27 5.55
C GLU A 314 -6.98 -15.94 5.89
N VAL A 315 -7.90 -15.47 5.03
CA VAL A 315 -8.73 -14.29 5.31
C VAL A 315 -9.60 -14.51 6.55
N GLN A 316 -10.19 -15.69 6.70
CA GLN A 316 -11.00 -16.03 7.87
C GLN A 316 -10.18 -15.99 9.16
N ASP A 317 -8.97 -16.59 9.18
CA ASP A 317 -8.09 -16.53 10.35
C ASP A 317 -7.73 -15.08 10.72
N LEU A 318 -7.48 -14.22 9.72
CA LEU A 318 -7.23 -12.79 9.95
C LEU A 318 -8.46 -12.07 10.52
N LEU A 319 -9.68 -12.48 10.17
CA LEU A 319 -10.93 -11.92 10.68
C LEU A 319 -11.28 -12.45 12.08
N ASP A 320 -11.07 -13.74 12.35
CA ASP A 320 -11.30 -14.35 13.67
C ASP A 320 -10.39 -13.74 14.74
N ASN A 321 -9.18 -13.35 14.34
CA ASN A 321 -8.24 -12.67 15.22
C ASN A 321 -8.44 -11.14 15.25
N ALA A 322 -9.41 -10.58 14.51
CA ALA A 322 -9.63 -9.14 14.44
C ALA A 322 -10.16 -8.56 15.76
N VAL A 323 -9.74 -7.33 16.09
CA VAL A 323 -10.25 -6.57 17.23
C VAL A 323 -11.39 -5.68 16.76
N PRO A 324 -12.63 -5.84 17.27
CA PRO A 324 -13.76 -5.02 16.84
C PRO A 324 -13.56 -3.53 17.14
N ASN A 325 -13.92 -2.68 16.19
CA ASN A 325 -13.81 -1.22 16.24
C ASN A 325 -12.45 -0.73 16.77
N PRO A 326 -11.33 -1.17 16.17
CA PRO A 326 -10.03 -0.73 16.60
C PRO A 326 -9.89 0.73 16.17
N GLY A 327 -9.93 1.65 17.14
CA GLY A 327 -9.61 3.04 16.87
C GLY A 327 -8.25 3.13 16.18
N MET A 328 -8.07 4.07 15.26
CA MET A 328 -6.79 4.25 14.57
C MET A 328 -6.17 5.59 14.94
N SER A 329 -4.99 5.55 15.56
CA SER A 329 -4.19 6.75 15.86
C SER A 329 -3.14 6.96 14.78
N GLY A 330 -3.59 7.31 13.56
CA GLY A 330 -2.72 7.45 12.39
C GLY A 330 -2.47 6.12 11.68
N LEU A 331 -1.59 6.12 10.67
CA LEU A 331 -1.32 4.96 9.81
C LEU A 331 -0.58 3.81 10.51
N GLY A 332 0.04 4.05 11.69
CA GLY A 332 1.01 3.14 12.31
C GLY A 332 2.30 3.06 11.49
N GLY A 333 3.47 2.79 12.06
CA GLY A 333 4.72 2.62 11.27
C GLY A 333 4.93 1.17 10.81
N GLY A 334 5.75 0.96 9.77
CA GLY A 334 6.20 -0.37 9.34
C GLY A 334 5.31 -1.09 8.33
N SER A 335 5.59 -2.39 8.13
CA SER A 335 4.81 -3.28 7.26
C SER A 335 3.65 -3.89 8.04
N VAL A 336 2.49 -3.96 7.39
CA VAL A 336 1.28 -4.60 7.90
C VAL A 336 0.84 -5.70 6.93
N THR A 337 0.07 -6.66 7.43
CA THR A 337 -0.63 -7.61 6.55
C THR A 337 -1.80 -6.89 5.91
N VAL A 338 -1.89 -6.92 4.59
CA VAL A 338 -2.92 -6.24 3.81
C VAL A 338 -3.71 -7.25 3.00
N ILE A 339 -5.02 -7.27 3.23
CA ILE A 339 -5.99 -7.99 2.41
C ILE A 339 -6.47 -7.00 1.33
N TYR A 340 -6.04 -7.18 0.10
CA TYR A 340 -6.53 -6.38 -1.03
C TYR A 340 -7.84 -6.98 -1.51
N ASN A 341 -8.92 -6.21 -1.39
CA ASN A 341 -10.25 -6.67 -1.68
C ASN A 341 -10.83 -5.92 -2.89
N PRO A 342 -11.07 -6.61 -4.02
CA PRO A 342 -11.58 -5.95 -5.23
C PRO A 342 -12.98 -5.36 -5.11
N ASN A 343 -13.81 -5.79 -4.16
CA ASN A 343 -15.19 -5.29 -4.15
C ASN A 343 -15.47 -4.30 -3.03
N LEU A 344 -14.42 -3.95 -2.30
CA LEU A 344 -14.38 -2.71 -1.54
C LEU A 344 -14.05 -1.53 -2.48
N PRO A 345 -14.69 -0.36 -2.30
CA PRO A 345 -14.37 0.84 -3.07
C PRO A 345 -12.88 1.16 -3.02
N GLU A 346 -12.33 1.63 -4.14
CA GLU A 346 -10.91 1.98 -4.24
C GLU A 346 -10.49 2.94 -3.12
N GLY A 347 -9.40 2.60 -2.43
CA GLY A 347 -8.82 3.40 -1.35
C GLY A 347 -9.59 3.32 -0.03
N SER A 348 -10.70 2.59 0.05
CA SER A 348 -11.36 2.31 1.34
C SER A 348 -10.48 1.40 2.20
N VAL A 349 -10.49 1.64 3.51
CA VAL A 349 -9.62 0.92 4.45
C VAL A 349 -10.40 0.45 5.65
N ILE A 350 -10.24 -0.82 5.97
CA ILE A 350 -10.81 -1.46 7.15
C ILE A 350 -9.65 -1.89 8.04
N ASN A 351 -9.58 -1.33 9.24
CA ASN A 351 -8.61 -1.73 10.24
C ASN A 351 -9.16 -2.96 10.99
N LEU A 352 -8.44 -4.08 10.93
CA LEU A 352 -8.80 -5.30 11.64
C LEU A 352 -8.24 -5.32 13.07
N GLY A 353 -7.37 -4.39 13.45
CA GLY A 353 -6.93 -4.19 14.84
C GLY A 353 -5.94 -5.23 15.38
N ASN A 354 -5.64 -6.27 14.60
CA ASN A 354 -4.65 -7.30 14.88
C ASN A 354 -3.33 -7.08 14.10
N GLY A 355 -3.07 -5.86 13.63
CA GLY A 355 -1.93 -5.54 12.77
C GLY A 355 -2.21 -5.80 11.28
N SER A 356 -3.42 -6.22 10.93
CA SER A 356 -3.86 -6.42 9.55
C SER A 356 -4.86 -5.35 9.12
N MET A 357 -4.86 -5.07 7.83
CA MET A 357 -5.72 -4.08 7.18
C MET A 357 -6.38 -4.74 5.97
N MET A 358 -7.62 -4.37 5.67
CA MET A 358 -8.25 -4.71 4.39
C MET A 358 -8.41 -3.42 3.58
N VAL A 359 -7.94 -3.43 2.33
CA VAL A 359 -7.90 -2.26 1.46
C VAL A 359 -8.68 -2.54 0.18
N GLY A 360 -9.58 -1.64 -0.19
CA GLY A 360 -10.35 -1.77 -1.41
C GLY A 360 -9.59 -1.37 -2.66
N THR A 361 -9.65 -2.20 -3.69
CA THR A 361 -9.00 -1.93 -5.00
C THR A 361 -9.99 -1.50 -6.09
N GLY A 362 -11.30 -1.39 -5.78
CA GLY A 362 -12.30 -0.85 -6.70
C GLY A 362 -12.53 -1.68 -7.97
N GLY A 363 -12.40 -2.99 -7.87
CA GLY A 363 -12.62 -3.97 -8.93
C GLY A 363 -11.34 -4.45 -9.60
N ALA A 364 -10.18 -3.95 -9.17
CA ALA A 364 -8.90 -4.30 -9.78
C ALA A 364 -8.27 -5.54 -9.12
N GLY A 365 -8.03 -6.58 -9.92
CA GLY A 365 -7.36 -7.81 -9.51
C GLY A 365 -8.24 -8.71 -8.64
N ASP A 366 -7.65 -9.78 -8.12
CA ASP A 366 -8.33 -10.74 -7.25
C ASP A 366 -8.18 -10.39 -5.77
N LEU A 367 -8.85 -11.16 -4.90
CA LEU A 367 -8.59 -11.13 -3.47
C LEU A 367 -7.19 -11.71 -3.22
N TYR A 368 -6.30 -10.93 -2.61
CA TYR A 368 -4.98 -11.43 -2.23
C TYR A 368 -4.47 -10.79 -0.94
N ILE A 369 -3.57 -11.51 -0.27
CA ILE A 369 -2.94 -11.08 0.98
C ILE A 369 -1.48 -10.78 0.67
N SER A 370 -0.98 -9.65 1.17
CA SER A 370 0.44 -9.30 1.05
C SER A 370 0.93 -8.55 2.29
N SER A 371 2.24 -8.53 2.50
CA SER A 371 2.84 -7.60 3.47
C SER A 371 3.21 -6.30 2.76
N SER A 372 2.74 -5.15 3.25
CA SER A 372 3.07 -3.84 2.69
C SER A 372 2.93 -2.74 3.74
N SER A 373 3.49 -1.55 3.48
CA SER A 373 3.11 -0.37 4.26
C SER A 373 1.67 0.02 3.93
N LEU A 374 0.90 0.44 4.93
CA LEU A 374 -0.48 0.85 4.70
C LEU A 374 -0.58 2.03 3.71
N ALA A 375 0.37 2.96 3.75
CA ALA A 375 0.44 4.06 2.79
C ALA A 375 0.53 3.53 1.34
N ALA A 376 1.44 2.59 1.08
CA ALA A 376 1.57 1.98 -0.25
C ALA A 376 0.30 1.22 -0.65
N ALA A 377 -0.28 0.44 0.27
CA ALA A 377 -1.52 -0.29 0.02
C ALA A 377 -2.68 0.63 -0.39
N MET A 378 -2.73 1.84 0.17
CA MET A 378 -3.70 2.88 -0.15
C MET A 378 -3.38 3.67 -1.42
N GLY A 379 -2.33 3.32 -2.15
CA GLY A 379 -1.88 4.04 -3.33
C GLY A 379 -1.25 5.40 -3.02
N LEU A 380 -0.81 5.64 -1.77
CA LEU A 380 -0.02 6.82 -1.43
C LEU A 380 1.44 6.61 -1.84
N PRO A 381 2.16 7.67 -2.26
CA PRO A 381 3.56 7.54 -2.62
C PRO A 381 4.37 7.27 -1.35
N VAL A 382 5.15 6.19 -1.34
CA VAL A 382 6.04 5.84 -0.23
C VAL A 382 7.47 6.04 -0.67
N ALA A 383 8.24 6.74 0.16
CA ALA A 383 9.63 7.01 -0.15
C ALA A 383 10.52 5.79 0.12
N VAL A 384 11.53 5.60 -0.72
CA VAL A 384 12.59 4.60 -0.54
C VAL A 384 13.95 5.23 -0.15
N SER A 385 14.01 6.55 -0.11
CA SER A 385 15.19 7.33 0.26
C SER A 385 15.03 7.99 1.62
N GLN A 386 16.12 8.55 2.14
CA GLN A 386 16.07 9.34 3.38
C GLN A 386 15.39 10.69 3.10
N PRO A 387 14.56 11.18 4.04
CA PRO A 387 13.95 12.50 3.90
C PRO A 387 15.03 13.58 3.90
N VAL A 388 14.68 14.75 3.33
CA VAL A 388 15.52 15.94 3.46
C VAL A 388 15.73 16.22 4.95
N PRO A 389 16.96 16.42 5.44
CA PRO A 389 17.19 16.68 6.85
C PRO A 389 16.44 17.91 7.36
N GLU A 390 15.95 17.85 8.59
CA GLU A 390 15.43 19.02 9.29
C GLU A 390 16.52 20.09 9.45
N SER A 391 16.09 21.35 9.48
CA SER A 391 16.98 22.49 9.68
C SER A 391 16.47 23.39 10.79
N ASP A 392 17.34 23.71 11.74
CA ASP A 392 17.18 24.73 12.78
C ASP A 392 17.89 26.06 12.42
N GLY A 393 18.75 26.04 11.40
CA GLY A 393 19.57 27.17 10.99
C GLY A 393 18.74 28.31 10.42
N LYS A 394 18.93 29.54 10.93
CA LYS A 394 18.29 30.74 10.37
C LYS A 394 18.85 31.01 8.97
N ILE A 395 17.97 31.08 7.98
CA ILE A 395 18.36 31.43 6.61
C ILE A 395 18.23 32.94 6.37
N PRO A 396 19.15 33.54 5.59
CA PRO A 396 18.98 34.92 5.16
C PRO A 396 17.82 35.03 4.17
N THR A 397 16.95 36.02 4.37
CA THR A 397 15.82 36.31 3.47
C THR A 397 15.91 37.68 2.81
N SER A 398 16.95 38.46 3.13
CA SER A 398 17.25 39.76 2.52
C SER A 398 18.76 40.06 2.58
N GLY A 399 19.16 41.14 1.89
CA GLY A 399 20.54 41.62 1.85
C GLY A 399 21.45 40.90 0.84
N VAL A 400 22.75 41.15 0.94
CA VAL A 400 23.79 40.44 0.16
C VAL A 400 24.29 39.25 0.97
N VAL A 401 24.29 38.08 0.33
CA VAL A 401 24.77 36.84 0.90
C VAL A 401 25.89 36.31 0.02
N LEU A 402 27.03 35.98 0.64
CA LEU A 402 28.14 35.30 -0.01
C LEU A 402 28.16 33.85 0.45
N ARG A 403 28.38 32.93 -0.48
CA ARG A 403 28.44 31.48 -0.23
C ARG A 403 29.68 30.88 -0.87
N ASN A 404 30.28 29.91 -0.18
CA ASN A 404 31.20 28.96 -0.77
C ASN A 404 30.55 27.56 -0.71
N GLY A 405 30.26 26.97 -1.87
CA GLY A 405 29.59 25.65 -1.96
C GLY A 405 30.38 24.58 -1.22
N SER A 406 29.69 23.62 -0.59
CA SER A 406 30.33 22.50 0.13
C SER A 406 31.14 21.58 -0.79
N ASP A 407 30.66 21.50 -2.01
CA ASP A 407 31.12 20.76 -3.18
C ASP A 407 32.45 21.30 -3.74
N ASN A 408 32.82 22.54 -3.41
CA ASN A 408 34.08 23.13 -3.87
C ASN A 408 35.32 22.62 -3.12
N GLY A 409 35.16 22.12 -1.90
CA GLY A 409 36.24 21.53 -1.07
C GLY A 409 37.35 22.49 -0.61
N ALA A 410 37.41 23.72 -1.12
CA ALA A 410 38.49 24.68 -0.89
C ALA A 410 38.02 25.93 -0.14
N GLU A 411 38.93 26.58 0.58
CA GLU A 411 38.69 27.87 1.25
C GLU A 411 38.97 29.03 0.28
N ILE A 412 38.28 30.16 0.47
CA ILE A 412 38.51 31.38 -0.32
C ILE A 412 38.75 32.60 0.57
N ALA A 413 39.82 33.32 0.28
CA ALA A 413 40.15 34.60 0.92
C ALA A 413 39.60 35.76 0.08
N TYR A 414 38.99 36.75 0.74
CA TYR A 414 38.38 37.88 0.07
C TYR A 414 38.31 39.11 0.99
N VAL A 415 38.11 40.28 0.37
CA VAL A 415 38.07 41.59 1.03
C VAL A 415 36.73 42.26 0.76
N ILE A 416 36.10 42.77 1.81
CA ILE A 416 34.86 43.54 1.73
C ILE A 416 35.17 45.04 1.88
N ASN A 417 34.61 45.84 0.97
CA ASN A 417 34.74 47.30 0.90
C ASN A 417 36.20 47.77 0.98
N ASP A 418 37.11 47.01 0.36
CA ASP A 418 38.56 47.23 0.34
C ASP A 418 39.19 47.41 1.73
N LYS A 419 38.55 46.91 2.79
CA LYS A 419 38.94 47.18 4.18
C LYS A 419 39.00 45.95 5.08
N TYR A 420 38.10 45.00 4.89
CA TYR A 420 37.93 43.88 5.82
C TYR A 420 38.25 42.57 5.13
N ASP A 421 39.32 41.91 5.55
CA ASP A 421 39.73 40.61 5.05
C ASP A 421 38.96 39.48 5.73
N TYR A 422 38.54 38.51 4.95
CA TYR A 422 37.80 37.32 5.37
C TYR A 422 38.35 36.08 4.71
N LEU A 423 38.16 34.94 5.38
CA LEU A 423 38.42 33.60 4.86
C LEU A 423 37.15 32.77 5.02
N MET A 424 36.60 32.27 3.92
CA MET A 424 35.38 31.46 3.92
C MET A 424 35.69 30.02 3.56
N LYS A 425 35.40 29.11 4.50
CA LYS A 425 35.55 27.67 4.28
C LYS A 425 34.49 27.13 3.33
N SER A 426 34.76 25.97 2.75
CA SER A 426 33.76 25.21 2.00
C SER A 426 32.48 25.01 2.83
N GLY A 427 31.32 25.14 2.20
CA GLY A 427 29.99 24.99 2.83
C GLY A 427 29.52 26.17 3.69
N HIS A 428 30.32 27.23 3.84
CA HIS A 428 29.96 28.38 4.69
C HIS A 428 29.20 29.47 3.92
N LEU A 429 28.45 30.26 4.69
CA LEU A 429 27.66 31.39 4.22
C LEU A 429 27.96 32.62 5.08
N GLN A 430 28.06 33.79 4.46
CA GLN A 430 28.22 35.08 5.13
C GLN A 430 27.16 36.07 4.66
N THR A 431 26.40 36.62 5.61
CA THR A 431 25.38 37.66 5.33
C THR A 431 25.97 39.03 5.59
N LEU A 432 25.88 39.92 4.60
CA LEU A 432 26.35 41.31 4.69
C LEU A 432 25.21 42.30 4.97
N GLY A 433 23.96 41.84 4.91
CA GLY A 433 22.78 42.70 5.09
C GLY A 433 22.48 43.54 3.84
N GLU A 434 21.51 44.45 3.96
CA GLU A 434 21.06 45.29 2.84
C GLU A 434 22.06 46.38 2.49
N GLY A 435 22.19 46.69 1.19
CA GLY A 435 23.08 47.74 0.70
C GLY A 435 23.87 47.36 -0.54
N LYS A 436 24.85 48.19 -0.87
CA LYS A 436 25.85 47.92 -1.92
C LYS A 436 27.14 47.50 -1.26
N TRP A 437 27.69 46.38 -1.68
CA TRP A 437 28.90 45.80 -1.10
C TRP A 437 29.94 45.58 -2.20
N VAL A 438 31.17 46.01 -1.95
CA VAL A 438 32.28 45.76 -2.87
C VAL A 438 33.05 44.54 -2.38
N VAL A 439 33.14 43.50 -3.20
CA VAL A 439 33.84 42.25 -2.89
C VAL A 439 35.02 42.10 -3.83
N ARG A 440 36.20 41.84 -3.27
CA ARG A 440 37.47 41.71 -3.99
C ARG A 440 38.17 40.43 -3.54
N TYR A 441 38.68 39.62 -4.46
CA TYR A 441 39.28 38.34 -4.11
C TYR A 441 40.29 37.87 -5.15
N ASP A 442 41.28 37.10 -4.71
CA ASP A 442 42.24 36.45 -5.59
C ASP A 442 41.57 35.28 -6.31
N ARG A 443 41.65 35.26 -7.64
CA ARG A 443 41.09 34.19 -8.47
C ARG A 443 41.92 32.90 -8.38
N GLY A 444 43.10 32.96 -7.77
CA GLY A 444 44.04 31.86 -7.63
C GLY A 444 45.01 31.76 -8.80
N GLY A 445 46.16 31.11 -8.58
CA GLY A 445 47.18 30.89 -9.60
C GLY A 445 47.73 32.20 -10.19
N SER A 446 47.73 32.32 -11.52
CA SER A 446 48.15 33.52 -12.26
C SER A 446 46.98 34.34 -12.81
N PHE A 447 45.74 34.05 -12.39
CA PHE A 447 44.52 34.66 -12.95
C PHE A 447 44.21 36.06 -12.37
N GLY A 448 45.02 36.51 -11.41
CA GLY A 448 44.92 37.84 -10.81
C GLY A 448 43.70 38.00 -9.91
N GLU A 449 43.29 39.25 -9.71
CA GLU A 449 42.24 39.60 -8.76
C GLU A 449 40.92 39.96 -9.48
N ALA A 450 39.79 39.63 -8.86
CA ALA A 450 38.47 40.07 -9.29
C ALA A 450 37.88 41.07 -8.28
N LYS A 451 37.07 42.02 -8.79
CA LYS A 451 36.37 43.01 -7.97
C LYS A 451 34.95 43.21 -8.50
N TYR A 452 33.95 43.04 -7.63
CA TYR A 452 32.53 43.18 -7.95
C TYR A 452 31.83 44.14 -6.98
N THR A 453 30.86 44.90 -7.49
CA THR A 453 29.90 45.64 -6.66
C THR A 453 28.59 44.88 -6.66
N LEU A 454 28.21 44.35 -5.50
CA LEU A 454 27.06 43.49 -5.31
C LEU A 454 25.87 44.30 -4.77
N THR A 455 24.68 43.85 -5.16
CA THR A 455 23.39 44.30 -4.62
C THR A 455 22.62 43.11 -4.08
N THR A 456 21.50 43.34 -3.41
CA THR A 456 20.62 42.34 -2.81
C THR A 456 20.52 41.03 -3.62
N GLY A 457 20.83 39.90 -2.97
CA GLY A 457 20.83 38.57 -3.56
C GLY A 457 21.91 37.67 -2.96
N THR A 458 21.92 36.40 -3.36
CA THR A 458 22.97 35.44 -3.01
C THR A 458 23.98 35.32 -4.15
N TYR A 459 25.26 35.27 -3.79
CA TYR A 459 26.36 35.07 -4.73
C TYR A 459 27.24 33.93 -4.24
N GLU A 460 27.66 33.07 -5.16
CA GLU A 460 28.40 31.85 -4.88
C GLU A 460 29.78 31.91 -5.53
N PHE A 461 30.81 31.65 -4.73
CA PHE A 461 32.15 31.40 -5.24
C PHE A 461 32.18 30.03 -5.90
N THR A 462 32.57 30.00 -7.17
CA THR A 462 32.61 28.77 -7.97
C THR A 462 33.97 28.66 -8.65
N PRO A 463 34.68 27.53 -8.51
CA PRO A 463 35.91 27.30 -9.26
C PRO A 463 35.58 27.14 -10.75
N THR A 464 36.40 27.74 -11.60
CA THR A 464 36.30 27.64 -13.06
C THR A 464 37.68 27.36 -13.65
N ASP A 465 37.75 27.07 -14.95
CA ASP A 465 39.02 26.91 -15.67
C ASP A 465 39.91 28.17 -15.63
N SER A 466 39.33 29.33 -15.31
CA SER A 466 40.04 30.60 -15.14
C SER A 466 40.12 31.04 -13.67
N GLY A 467 40.23 30.08 -12.75
CA GLY A 467 40.25 30.33 -11.31
C GLY A 467 38.86 30.61 -10.72
N TRP A 468 38.81 31.24 -9.55
CA TRP A 468 37.56 31.54 -8.87
C TRP A 468 36.74 32.61 -9.57
N ALA A 469 35.44 32.37 -9.67
CA ALA A 469 34.43 33.32 -10.13
C ALA A 469 33.34 33.47 -9.06
N LEU A 470 32.66 34.62 -9.07
CA LEU A 470 31.54 34.91 -8.17
C LEU A 470 30.28 35.10 -9.02
N PHE A 471 29.34 34.17 -8.91
CA PHE A 471 28.11 34.18 -9.71
C PHE A 471 26.88 34.47 -8.85
N ALA A 472 25.94 35.25 -9.39
CA ALA A 472 24.62 35.41 -8.76
C ALA A 472 23.90 34.06 -8.78
N LYS A 473 23.43 33.62 -7.60
CA LYS A 473 22.71 32.37 -7.43
C LYS A 473 21.20 32.61 -7.40
N LYS A 474 20.47 31.78 -8.14
CA LYS A 474 19.02 31.66 -8.04
C LYS A 474 18.69 30.29 -7.47
N PHE A 475 17.65 30.25 -6.64
CA PHE A 475 17.14 29.06 -6.01
C PHE A 475 15.77 28.77 -6.60
N ASP A 476 15.75 27.73 -7.44
CA ASP A 476 14.55 27.23 -8.07
C ASP A 476 14.25 25.86 -7.46
N ILE A 477 13.15 25.75 -6.71
CA ILE A 477 12.69 24.48 -6.16
C ILE A 477 11.37 24.09 -6.81
N LYS A 478 11.15 22.80 -6.95
CA LYS A 478 9.86 22.21 -7.29
C LYS A 478 9.40 21.33 -6.14
N ILE A 479 8.20 21.57 -5.64
CA ILE A 479 7.51 20.62 -4.76
C ILE A 479 6.63 19.76 -5.66
N ASP A 480 6.98 18.49 -5.76
CA ASP A 480 6.35 17.51 -6.63
C ASP A 480 5.40 16.63 -5.81
N ASN A 481 4.10 16.78 -6.06
CA ASN A 481 3.03 16.01 -5.46
C ASN A 481 2.32 15.15 -6.53
N SER A 482 3.03 14.83 -7.62
CA SER A 482 2.49 14.10 -8.78
C SER A 482 2.09 12.66 -8.47
N GLY A 483 2.64 12.05 -7.41
CA GLY A 483 2.28 10.70 -6.96
C GLY A 483 1.17 10.65 -5.91
N ASN A 484 0.67 11.80 -5.44
CA ASN A 484 -0.23 11.86 -4.30
C ASN A 484 -1.66 12.28 -4.71
N PRO A 485 -2.70 11.50 -4.35
CA PRO A 485 -4.10 11.88 -4.57
C PRO A 485 -4.58 13.06 -3.72
N ASN A 486 -3.83 13.42 -2.68
CA ASN A 486 -4.22 14.48 -1.74
C ASN A 486 -3.46 15.77 -2.03
N GLU A 487 -4.04 16.92 -1.67
CA GLU A 487 -3.29 18.17 -1.64
C GLU A 487 -2.25 18.17 -0.51
N PHE A 488 -1.17 18.91 -0.71
CA PHE A 488 -0.12 19.12 0.29
C PHE A 488 0.01 20.61 0.63
N GLN A 489 -0.23 20.92 1.90
CA GLN A 489 -0.22 22.24 2.50
C GLN A 489 1.17 22.52 3.11
N TYR A 490 1.73 23.69 2.83
CA TYR A 490 3.03 24.09 3.37
C TYR A 490 3.17 25.63 3.42
N VAL A 491 4.27 26.08 3.99
CA VAL A 491 4.68 27.49 4.05
C VAL A 491 6.07 27.57 3.42
N VAL A 492 6.24 28.47 2.45
CA VAL A 492 7.53 28.75 1.80
C VAL A 492 7.91 30.19 2.06
N ASN A 493 9.08 30.43 2.67
CA ASN A 493 9.54 31.77 3.06
C ASN A 493 8.46 32.61 3.77
N ASN A 494 7.78 31.99 4.74
CA ASN A 494 6.69 32.61 5.50
C ASN A 494 5.43 32.98 4.69
N VAL A 495 5.25 32.41 3.49
CA VAL A 495 4.05 32.54 2.66
C VAL A 495 3.37 31.18 2.55
N SER A 496 2.10 31.09 2.93
CA SER A 496 1.32 29.85 2.80
C SER A 496 1.15 29.46 1.32
N ALA A 497 1.30 28.18 1.03
CA ALA A 497 1.17 27.62 -0.29
C ALA A 497 0.54 26.22 -0.24
N VAL A 498 -0.07 25.84 -1.36
CA VAL A 498 -0.64 24.50 -1.58
C VAL A 498 -0.12 23.99 -2.92
N VAL A 499 0.23 22.72 -2.98
CA VAL A 499 0.38 21.94 -4.22
C VAL A 499 -0.78 20.95 -4.26
N GLY A 500 -1.55 20.97 -5.34
CA GLY A 500 -2.75 20.15 -5.46
C GLY A 500 -2.43 18.66 -5.69
N PRO A 501 -3.45 17.80 -5.69
CA PRO A 501 -3.31 16.40 -6.11
C PRO A 501 -2.63 16.29 -7.46
N TYR A 502 -1.75 15.30 -7.61
CA TYR A 502 -1.09 14.96 -8.88
C TYR A 502 -0.42 16.15 -9.60
N SER A 503 0.08 17.12 -8.84
CA SER A 503 0.59 18.38 -9.41
C SER A 503 1.97 18.76 -8.89
N VAL A 504 2.63 19.68 -9.59
CA VAL A 504 3.95 20.19 -9.25
C VAL A 504 3.89 21.70 -9.09
N LYS A 505 4.53 22.24 -8.05
CA LYS A 505 4.60 23.69 -7.81
C LYS A 505 6.03 24.19 -7.73
N THR A 506 6.36 25.18 -8.53
CA THR A 506 7.71 25.78 -8.59
C THR A 506 7.76 27.06 -7.76
N HIS A 507 8.87 27.27 -7.05
CA HIS A 507 9.18 28.51 -6.34
C HIS A 507 10.54 29.03 -6.75
N HIS A 508 10.65 30.35 -6.81
CA HIS A 508 11.86 31.06 -7.23
C HIS A 508 12.28 32.03 -6.13
N SER A 509 13.58 32.07 -5.84
CA SER A 509 14.13 32.99 -4.83
C SER A 509 15.59 33.35 -5.14
N ALA A 510 16.02 34.53 -4.69
CA ALA A 510 17.43 34.94 -4.69
C ALA A 510 18.19 34.41 -3.45
N TYR A 511 17.49 33.71 -2.56
CA TYR A 511 17.99 33.13 -1.30
C TYR A 511 17.54 31.67 -1.18
N PRO A 512 18.21 30.84 -0.37
CA PRO A 512 17.69 29.52 -0.01
C PRO A 512 16.24 29.60 0.45
N LEU A 513 15.46 28.56 0.14
CA LEU A 513 14.03 28.53 0.46
C LEU A 513 13.81 27.73 1.74
N GLU A 514 13.18 28.34 2.73
CA GLU A 514 12.65 27.61 3.88
C GLU A 514 11.27 27.08 3.54
N VAL A 515 11.07 25.78 3.71
CA VAL A 515 9.77 25.12 3.61
C VAL A 515 9.39 24.56 4.98
N ARG A 516 8.20 24.92 5.45
CA ARG A 516 7.60 24.40 6.69
C ARG A 516 6.27 23.73 6.43
N PHE A 517 6.00 22.60 7.06
CA PHE A 517 4.74 21.85 6.87
C PHE A 517 4.45 20.96 8.06
N ASP A 518 3.16 20.70 8.31
CA ASP A 518 2.73 19.66 9.25
C ASP A 518 2.83 18.29 8.56
N ARG A 519 3.36 17.27 9.22
CA ARG A 519 3.55 15.94 8.59
C ARG A 519 2.29 15.08 8.54
N GLY A 520 1.17 15.59 9.05
CA GLY A 520 -0.11 14.90 9.06
C GLY A 520 -0.57 14.42 10.44
N ASP A 521 0.27 14.53 11.48
CA ASP A 521 -0.07 14.11 12.84
C ASP A 521 -0.62 15.26 13.71
N GLY A 522 -0.50 16.52 13.27
CA GLY A 522 -0.93 17.69 14.03
C GLY A 522 -0.02 18.04 15.22
N LYS A 523 1.16 17.43 15.35
CA LYS A 523 2.06 17.67 16.51
C LYS A 523 3.03 18.83 16.30
N GLY A 524 3.14 19.36 15.09
CA GLY A 524 4.01 20.49 14.81
C GLY A 524 4.38 20.61 13.33
N GLU A 525 5.17 21.64 13.03
CA GLU A 525 5.74 21.85 11.71
C GLU A 525 7.14 21.28 11.66
N GLU A 526 7.44 20.52 10.60
CA GLU A 526 8.81 20.31 10.18
C GLU A 526 9.33 21.51 9.41
N ARG A 527 10.65 21.69 9.43
CA ARG A 527 11.35 22.78 8.76
C ARG A 527 12.49 22.24 7.92
N LYS A 528 12.45 22.49 6.62
CA LYS A 528 13.49 22.12 5.66
C LYS A 528 14.06 23.37 4.99
N VAL A 529 15.37 23.38 4.70
CA VAL A 529 16.03 24.43 3.92
C VAL A 529 16.51 23.85 2.61
N LEU A 530 15.98 24.38 1.50
CA LEU A 530 16.14 23.82 0.17
C LEU A 530 17.01 24.75 -0.69
N ASN A 531 18.07 24.18 -1.27
CA ASN A 531 19.07 24.91 -2.06
C ASN A 531 18.85 24.81 -3.58
N GLY A 532 17.69 24.31 -4.01
CA GLY A 532 17.33 24.07 -5.41
C GLY A 532 16.97 22.60 -5.67
N GLY A 533 16.31 22.31 -6.79
CA GLY A 533 15.99 20.95 -7.23
C GLY A 533 14.49 20.61 -7.17
N THR A 534 14.17 19.32 -7.33
CA THR A 534 12.81 18.80 -7.22
C THR A 534 12.69 17.95 -5.97
N PHE A 535 11.65 18.19 -5.19
CA PHE A 535 11.39 17.50 -3.92
C PHE A 535 10.04 16.84 -3.97
N LEU A 536 10.04 15.51 -3.85
CA LEU A 536 8.83 14.71 -3.85
C LEU A 536 8.16 14.76 -2.48
N VAL A 537 6.83 14.93 -2.49
CA VAL A 537 5.96 14.70 -1.33
C VAL A 537 5.63 13.21 -1.27
N ALA A 538 6.10 12.53 -0.23
CA ALA A 538 5.84 11.11 -0.01
C ALA A 538 5.67 10.78 1.47
N VAL A 539 5.11 9.61 1.74
CA VAL A 539 4.99 9.05 3.08
C VAL A 539 6.29 8.34 3.45
N SER A 540 6.79 8.63 4.65
CA SER A 540 7.93 7.96 5.24
C SER A 540 7.57 6.54 5.66
N PRO A 541 8.29 5.50 5.23
CA PRO A 541 7.95 4.10 5.56
C PRO A 541 8.12 3.78 7.06
N GLY A 542 8.93 4.56 7.79
CA GLY A 542 9.21 4.30 9.20
C GLY A 542 8.09 4.71 10.14
N ASP A 543 7.50 5.89 9.91
CA ASP A 543 6.49 6.51 10.78
C ASP A 543 5.14 6.77 10.08
N ASN A 544 5.07 6.51 8.77
CA ASN A 544 3.91 6.74 7.91
C ASN A 544 3.36 8.17 7.97
N LEU A 545 4.27 9.15 8.03
CA LEU A 545 3.97 10.59 7.96
C LEU A 545 4.47 11.22 6.65
N TRP A 546 3.87 12.33 6.23
CA TRP A 546 4.36 13.10 5.07
C TRP A 546 5.75 13.67 5.32
N ASP A 547 6.60 13.64 4.29
CA ASP A 547 7.90 14.31 4.27
C ASP A 547 8.28 14.71 2.83
N LEU A 548 9.40 15.43 2.70
CA LEU A 548 10.01 15.83 1.44
C LEU A 548 11.28 15.01 1.17
N TYR A 549 11.40 14.50 -0.05
CA TYR A 549 12.52 13.68 -0.49
C TYR A 549 13.18 14.30 -1.71
N SER A 550 14.51 14.23 -1.81
CA SER A 550 15.18 14.61 -3.06
C SER A 550 14.75 13.67 -4.18
N ASN A 551 14.48 14.20 -5.38
CA ASN A 551 14.10 13.40 -6.54
C ASN A 551 15.21 12.41 -7.00
N ASP A 552 16.44 12.57 -6.52
CA ASP A 552 17.52 11.60 -6.73
C ASP A 552 17.24 10.25 -6.04
N GLY A 553 16.34 10.23 -5.06
CA GLY A 553 15.74 9.02 -4.53
C GLY A 553 14.44 8.73 -5.25
N ILE A 554 14.51 7.95 -6.34
CA ILE A 554 13.34 7.56 -7.14
C ILE A 554 12.30 6.90 -6.22
N PRO A 555 11.08 7.44 -6.07
CA PRO A 555 10.02 6.74 -5.35
C PRO A 555 9.59 5.50 -6.11
N VAL A 556 9.33 4.42 -5.39
CA VAL A 556 8.58 3.30 -5.95
C VAL A 556 7.10 3.68 -5.82
N LEU A 557 6.46 4.01 -6.94
CA LEU A 557 5.01 4.13 -6.96
C LEU A 557 4.44 2.76 -6.60
N ALA A 558 3.52 2.71 -5.64
CA ALA A 558 2.84 1.49 -5.21
C ALA A 558 1.98 0.82 -6.33
N GLY A 559 1.99 1.40 -7.54
CA GLY A 559 1.20 1.00 -8.69
C GLY A 559 1.92 0.16 -9.73
N ASP A 560 3.21 -0.17 -9.59
CA ASP A 560 3.82 -1.22 -10.43
C ASP A 560 3.37 -2.59 -9.92
N ARG A 561 2.06 -2.85 -10.01
CA ARG A 561 1.38 -4.08 -9.60
C ARG A 561 1.80 -5.28 -10.47
N SER A 562 2.56 -5.06 -11.55
CA SER A 562 3.22 -6.10 -12.34
C SER A 562 4.48 -6.67 -11.67
N GLY A 563 5.02 -5.98 -10.66
CA GLY A 563 6.24 -6.37 -9.97
C GLY A 563 5.97 -7.07 -8.65
N GLY A 564 5.31 -8.23 -8.68
CA GLY A 564 5.47 -9.18 -7.58
C GLY A 564 6.98 -9.42 -7.40
N ILE A 565 7.54 -8.96 -6.27
CA ILE A 565 8.92 -9.29 -5.91
C ILE A 565 8.94 -10.82 -5.82
N ASN A 566 9.59 -11.45 -6.79
CA ASN A 566 9.80 -12.87 -6.77
C ASN A 566 10.78 -13.20 -5.62
N LEU A 567 10.26 -13.33 -4.40
CA LEU A 567 10.99 -13.74 -3.19
C LEU A 567 11.36 -15.24 -3.23
N PHE A 568 10.94 -15.96 -4.27
CA PHE A 568 11.35 -17.32 -4.57
C PHE A 568 11.98 -17.36 -5.96
N GLY A 569 13.25 -16.98 -6.03
CA GLY A 569 14.04 -17.03 -7.25
C GLY A 569 13.90 -18.38 -7.94
N ASN A 570 13.52 -18.35 -9.21
CA ASN A 570 13.90 -19.38 -10.18
C ASN A 570 15.35 -19.14 -10.60
#